data_AF-A0A6P1NAT1-F1
#
_entry.id   AF-A0A6P1NAT1-F1
#
_cell.length_a   1.000
_cell.length_b   1.000
_cell.length_c   1.000
_cell.angle_alpha   90.00
_cell.angle_beta   90.00
_cell.angle_gamma   90.00
#
_symmetry.space_group_name_H-M   'P 1'
#
loop_
_entity.id
_entity.type
_entity.pdbx_description
1 polymer ?
#
loop_
_entity_poly.entity_id
_entity_poly.type
_entity_poly.pdbx_seq_one_letter_code
_entity_poly.pdbx_strand_id
1 'polypeptide(L)'
;MKHLFVGLVLAFSFCSTAFASKGGSLKYFLIGYGHDSCESYLNSNDKITNLSVKNWVAGAFSVLDFAMVYQTKKEYLMKKGYSGSEVLSHFEDTCRKHPKYIIHQAVGATYKELISGID
;
A
#
# COMPACT_ATOMS: atom_id res chain seq x y z
N MET A 1 10.57 25.04 32.41
CA MET A 1 11.13 24.67 31.10
C MET A 1 10.14 23.69 30.46
N LYS A 2 8.96 24.02 29.89
CA LYS A 2 8.51 25.03 28.91
C LYS A 2 9.31 25.01 27.60
N HIS A 3 8.74 24.27 26.64
CA HIS A 3 8.91 24.29 25.18
C HIS A 3 10.30 24.03 24.60
N LEU A 4 10.53 22.80 24.11
CA LEU A 4 11.48 22.50 23.03
C LEU A 4 11.41 20.98 22.78
N PHE A 5 10.60 20.52 21.82
CA PHE A 5 10.73 19.22 21.11
C PHE A 5 9.62 18.99 20.08
N VAL A 6 8.77 19.99 19.82
CA VAL A 6 7.84 20.01 18.67
C VAL A 6 8.48 20.85 17.58
N GLY A 7 9.37 20.24 16.78
CA GLY A 7 10.07 21.02 15.75
C GLY A 7 11.07 20.28 14.86
N LEU A 8 11.10 18.95 14.83
CA LEU A 8 12.05 18.23 13.97
C LEU A 8 11.48 16.92 13.38
N VAL A 9 10.25 16.96 12.86
CA VAL A 9 9.70 15.88 12.01
C VAL A 9 9.03 16.45 10.74
N LEU A 10 9.34 17.70 10.37
CA LEU A 10 8.78 18.36 9.16
C LEU A 10 9.84 18.72 8.10
N ALA A 11 11.02 18.10 8.14
CA ALA A 11 12.11 18.39 7.19
C ALA A 11 12.40 17.25 6.19
N PHE A 12 11.41 16.42 5.85
CA PHE A 12 11.47 15.55 4.67
C PHE A 12 10.55 16.02 3.53
N SER A 13 10.11 17.28 3.58
CA SER A 13 9.56 17.98 2.43
C SER A 13 10.60 18.98 1.90
N PHE A 14 10.95 18.84 0.63
CA PHE A 14 11.69 19.81 -0.21
C PHE A 14 13.23 19.84 -0.11
N CYS A 15 13.92 18.75 -0.46
CA CYS A 15 15.26 18.84 -1.07
C CYS A 15 15.56 17.65 -2.00
N SER A 16 14.86 17.57 -3.13
CA SER A 16 15.24 16.67 -4.24
C SER A 16 14.92 17.26 -5.62
N THR A 17 14.68 18.56 -5.73
CA THR A 17 14.47 19.25 -7.02
C THR A 17 15.77 19.87 -7.50
N ALA A 18 16.79 19.05 -7.77
CA ALA A 18 17.91 19.41 -8.62
C ALA A 18 18.59 18.12 -9.06
N PHE A 19 18.53 17.80 -10.35
CA PHE A 19 19.02 16.58 -11.02
C PHE A 19 18.18 15.29 -10.87
N ALA A 20 17.13 15.18 -11.69
CA ALA A 20 16.85 13.98 -12.49
C ALA A 20 15.80 14.28 -13.58
N SER A 21 16.22 15.08 -14.57
CA SER A 21 15.72 14.93 -15.93
C SER A 21 15.75 13.44 -16.29
N LYS A 22 14.58 12.84 -16.61
CA LYS A 22 14.28 11.41 -16.88
C LYS A 22 13.76 10.51 -15.73
N GLY A 23 13.49 11.01 -14.52
CA GLY A 23 12.93 10.22 -13.39
C GLY A 23 11.41 10.33 -13.15
N GLY A 24 10.69 11.07 -14.00
CA GLY A 24 9.29 11.46 -13.77
C GLY A 24 8.21 10.44 -14.18
N SER A 25 8.56 9.23 -14.63
CA SER A 25 7.55 8.22 -14.95
C SER A 25 7.24 7.34 -13.74
N LEU A 26 8.25 6.84 -13.03
CA LEU A 26 8.08 5.79 -12.03
C LEU A 26 7.37 6.27 -10.75
N LYS A 27 7.63 7.49 -10.26
CA LYS A 27 6.92 8.04 -9.09
C LYS A 27 5.43 8.27 -9.35
N TYR A 28 5.07 8.74 -10.55
CA TYR A 28 3.67 8.94 -10.94
C TYR A 28 2.98 7.61 -11.26
N PHE A 29 3.71 6.63 -11.78
CA PHE A 29 3.23 5.27 -12.02
C PHE A 29 2.82 4.59 -10.70
N LEU A 30 3.62 4.74 -9.63
CA LEU A 30 3.32 4.16 -8.32
C LEU A 30 2.18 4.87 -7.58
N ILE A 31 1.97 6.16 -7.80
CA ILE A 31 0.81 6.88 -7.25
C ILE A 31 -0.45 6.57 -8.08
N GLY A 32 -0.32 6.43 -9.40
CA GLY A 32 -1.43 6.22 -10.33
C GLY A 32 -2.26 4.98 -9.99
N TYR A 33 -1.63 3.82 -9.78
CA TYR A 33 -2.37 2.60 -9.48
C TYR A 33 -3.09 2.65 -8.13
N GLY A 34 -2.48 3.23 -7.09
CA GLY A 34 -3.13 3.33 -5.78
C GLY A 34 -4.41 4.17 -5.78
N HIS A 35 -4.55 5.08 -6.76
CA HIS A 35 -5.69 5.98 -6.93
C HIS A 35 -6.73 5.49 -7.95
N ASP A 36 -6.47 4.39 -8.67
CA ASP A 36 -7.47 3.79 -9.55
C ASP A 36 -8.53 3.03 -8.73
N SER A 37 -9.73 2.87 -9.28
CA SER A 37 -10.83 2.19 -8.58
C SER A 37 -10.69 0.67 -8.65
N CYS A 38 -11.22 -0.01 -7.63
CA CYS A 38 -11.37 -1.46 -7.62
C CYS A 38 -12.20 -1.94 -8.82
N GLU A 39 -13.24 -1.20 -9.21
CA GLU A 39 -14.05 -1.51 -10.40
C GLU A 39 -13.22 -1.47 -11.69
N SER A 40 -12.38 -0.45 -11.88
CA SER A 40 -11.48 -0.33 -13.03
C SER A 40 -10.51 -1.52 -13.08
N TYR A 41 -9.89 -1.84 -11.95
CA TYR A 41 -8.99 -2.98 -11.82
C TYR A 41 -9.68 -4.31 -12.13
N LEU A 42 -10.83 -4.59 -11.50
CA LEU A 42 -11.54 -5.86 -11.67
C LEU A 42 -12.05 -6.08 -13.11
N ASN A 43 -12.37 -5.00 -13.82
CA ASN A 43 -12.86 -5.05 -15.21
C ASN A 43 -11.75 -4.90 -16.25
N SER A 44 -10.50 -4.69 -15.85
CA SER A 44 -9.39 -4.51 -16.78
C SER A 44 -9.01 -5.84 -17.47
N ASN A 45 -9.00 -5.83 -18.80
CA ASN A 45 -8.47 -6.93 -19.61
C ASN A 45 -6.97 -6.78 -19.93
N ASP A 46 -6.35 -5.67 -19.51
CA ASP A 46 -4.92 -5.46 -19.74
C ASP A 46 -4.08 -6.22 -18.71
N LYS A 47 -3.42 -7.28 -19.20
CA LYS A 47 -2.53 -8.14 -18.41
C LYS A 47 -1.37 -7.37 -17.77
N ILE A 48 -0.83 -6.33 -18.44
CA ILE A 48 0.30 -5.55 -17.92
C ILE A 48 -0.16 -4.68 -16.75
N THR A 49 -1.27 -3.96 -16.93
CA THR A 49 -1.90 -3.18 -15.87
C THR A 49 -2.26 -4.06 -14.66
N ASN A 50 -2.91 -5.21 -14.89
CA ASN A 50 -3.28 -6.13 -13.81
C ASN A 50 -2.06 -6.64 -13.05
N LEU A 51 -0.99 -7.03 -13.76
CA LEU A 51 0.25 -7.46 -13.12
C LEU A 51 0.89 -6.33 -12.31
N SER A 52 0.88 -5.10 -12.84
CA SER A 52 1.42 -3.92 -12.18
C SER A 52 0.66 -3.58 -10.89
N VAL A 53 -0.68 -3.64 -10.92
CA VAL A 53 -1.53 -3.46 -9.74
C VAL A 53 -1.24 -4.54 -8.70
N LYS A 54 -1.17 -5.82 -9.09
CA LYS A 54 -0.87 -6.93 -8.17
C LYS A 54 0.50 -6.76 -7.48
N ASN A 55 1.53 -6.39 -8.24
CA ASN A 55 2.86 -6.14 -7.69
C ASN A 55 2.86 -4.92 -6.73
N TRP A 56 2.14 -3.86 -7.10
CA TRP A 56 1.99 -2.69 -6.24
C TRP A 56 1.30 -3.05 -4.92
N VAL A 57 0.20 -3.81 -4.99
CA VAL A 57 -0.56 -4.28 -3.83
C VAL A 57 0.33 -5.14 -2.92
N ALA A 58 1.04 -6.13 -3.46
CA ALA A 58 1.96 -6.95 -2.68
C ALA A 58 3.06 -6.12 -1.97
N GLY A 59 3.60 -5.11 -2.65
CA GLY A 59 4.53 -4.15 -2.06
C GLY A 59 3.89 -3.32 -0.94
N ALA A 60 2.67 -2.81 -1.14
CA ALA A 60 1.95 -2.04 -0.14
C ALA A 60 1.67 -2.85 1.12
N PHE A 61 1.24 -4.10 0.98
CA PHE A 61 1.06 -5.03 2.10
C PHE A 61 2.36 -5.26 2.87
N SER A 62 3.47 -5.48 2.16
CA SER A 62 4.78 -5.69 2.79
C SER A 62 5.22 -4.47 3.63
N VAL A 63 4.98 -3.26 3.12
CA VAL A 63 5.28 -2.01 3.83
C VAL A 63 4.40 -1.83 5.07
N LEU A 64 3.09 -2.09 4.95
CA LEU A 64 2.17 -2.04 6.10
C LEU A 64 2.55 -3.06 7.17
N ASP A 65 2.87 -4.29 6.77
CA ASP A 65 3.27 -5.35 7.69
C ASP A 65 4.55 -5.00 8.45
N PHE A 66 5.56 -4.50 7.73
CA PHE A 66 6.80 -4.02 8.34
C PHE A 66 6.57 -2.87 9.33
N ALA A 67 5.75 -1.88 8.96
CA ALA A 67 5.43 -0.75 9.83
C ALA A 67 4.73 -1.21 11.12
N MET A 68 3.78 -2.13 11.02
CA MET A 68 3.06 -2.68 12.17
C MET A 68 3.97 -3.52 13.07
N VAL A 69 4.84 -4.36 12.50
CA VAL A 69 5.85 -5.09 13.28
C VAL A 69 6.78 -4.12 13.98
N TYR A 70 7.24 -3.07 13.30
CA TYR A 70 8.13 -2.09 13.90
C TYR A 70 7.49 -1.36 15.09
N GLN A 71 6.21 -0.97 14.95
CA GLN A 71 5.45 -0.23 15.95
C GLN A 71 5.03 -1.08 17.14
N THR A 72 4.56 -2.31 16.90
CA THR A 72 3.96 -3.17 17.95
C THR A 72 4.90 -4.24 18.49
N LYS A 73 6.02 -4.49 17.79
CA LYS A 73 6.94 -5.62 18.03
C LYS A 73 6.27 -7.01 17.90
N LYS A 74 5.07 -7.09 17.32
CA LYS A 74 4.36 -8.34 17.00
C LYS A 74 4.57 -8.72 15.54
N GLU A 75 4.54 -10.01 15.24
CA GLU A 75 4.59 -10.52 13.87
C GLU A 75 3.18 -10.75 13.32
N TYR A 76 2.90 -10.25 12.11
CA TYR A 76 1.60 -10.40 11.43
C TYR A 76 1.78 -11.14 10.10
N LEU A 77 1.28 -10.60 8.98
CA LEU A 77 0.94 -11.36 7.79
C LEU A 77 2.11 -12.14 7.20
N MET A 78 3.15 -11.45 6.73
CA MET A 78 4.24 -12.08 5.97
C MET A 78 5.10 -12.96 6.88
N LYS A 79 5.31 -12.53 8.12
CA LYS A 79 6.10 -13.29 9.09
C LYS A 79 5.36 -14.48 9.71
N LYS A 80 4.02 -14.44 9.78
CA LYS A 80 3.18 -15.58 10.21
C LYS A 80 2.90 -16.58 9.08
N GLY A 81 3.38 -16.32 7.87
CA GLY A 81 3.32 -17.26 6.75
C GLY A 81 2.17 -17.05 5.77
N TYR A 82 1.48 -15.90 5.78
CA TYR A 82 0.58 -15.57 4.67
C TYR A 82 1.38 -15.46 3.37
N SER A 83 0.99 -16.23 2.38
CA SER A 83 1.54 -16.13 1.03
C SER A 83 1.06 -14.85 0.35
N GLY A 84 1.87 -14.33 -0.58
CA GLY A 84 1.46 -13.19 -1.42
C GLY A 84 0.16 -13.46 -2.18
N SER A 85 -0.09 -14.71 -2.58
CA SER A 85 -1.33 -15.13 -3.23
C SER A 85 -2.56 -15.04 -2.33
N GLU A 86 -2.46 -15.42 -1.06
CA GLU A 86 -3.57 -15.32 -0.10
C GLU A 86 -3.94 -13.86 0.13
N VAL A 87 -2.93 -13.01 0.35
CA VAL A 87 -3.13 -11.57 0.55
C VAL A 87 -3.79 -10.93 -0.69
N LEU A 88 -3.35 -11.30 -1.89
CA LEU A 88 -3.96 -10.83 -3.13
C LEU A 88 -5.39 -11.32 -3.30
N SER A 89 -5.70 -12.55 -2.89
CA SER A 89 -7.06 -13.09 -2.93
C SER A 89 -8.00 -12.28 -2.04
N HIS A 90 -7.60 -12.01 -0.78
CA HIS A 90 -8.39 -11.20 0.15
C HIS A 90 -8.57 -9.76 -0.34
N PHE A 91 -7.56 -9.20 -1.01
CA PHE A 91 -7.65 -7.90 -1.64
C PHE A 91 -8.67 -7.88 -2.79
N GLU A 92 -8.64 -8.88 -3.67
CA GLU A 92 -9.61 -9.01 -4.75
C GLU A 92 -11.05 -9.17 -4.21
N ASP A 93 -11.24 -9.94 -3.14
CA ASP A 93 -12.53 -10.07 -2.46
C ASP A 93 -13.02 -8.74 -1.88
N THR A 94 -12.13 -7.97 -1.27
CA THR A 94 -12.44 -6.63 -0.76
C THR A 94 -12.84 -5.69 -1.90
N CYS A 95 -12.14 -5.73 -3.03
CA CYS A 95 -12.50 -4.96 -4.21
C CYS A 95 -13.87 -5.37 -4.77
N ARG A 96 -14.23 -6.66 -4.76
CA ARG A 96 -15.57 -7.12 -5.19
C ARG A 96 -16.68 -6.63 -4.26
N LYS A 97 -16.43 -6.61 -2.94
CA LYS A 97 -17.37 -6.08 -1.93
C LYS A 97 -17.52 -4.56 -2.02
N HIS A 98 -16.45 -3.86 -2.39
CA HIS A 98 -16.38 -2.40 -2.41
C HIS A 98 -15.82 -1.86 -3.74
N PRO A 99 -16.55 -2.01 -4.87
CA PRO A 99 -16.04 -1.65 -6.20
C PRO A 99 -15.66 -0.17 -6.34
N LYS A 100 -16.26 0.71 -5.54
CA LYS A 100 -15.99 2.16 -5.53
C LYS A 100 -14.75 2.56 -4.74
N TYR A 101 -14.13 1.66 -3.98
CA TYR A 101 -12.88 1.97 -3.30
C TYR A 101 -11.78 2.20 -4.33
N ILE A 102 -10.88 3.14 -4.04
CA ILE A 102 -9.60 3.17 -4.73
C ILE A 102 -8.72 2.03 -4.18
N ILE A 103 -7.79 1.52 -5.00
CA ILE A 103 -6.93 0.37 -4.65
C ILE A 103 -6.24 0.58 -3.30
N HIS A 104 -5.73 1.77 -3.00
CA HIS A 104 -5.09 2.06 -1.71
C HIS A 104 -6.05 1.89 -0.51
N GLN A 105 -7.31 2.31 -0.64
CA GLN A 105 -8.32 2.11 0.41
C GLN A 105 -8.65 0.63 0.60
N ALA A 106 -8.77 -0.12 -0.50
CA ALA A 106 -9.03 -1.55 -0.45
C ALA A 106 -7.87 -2.31 0.21
N VAL A 107 -6.60 -1.95 -0.06
CA VAL A 107 -5.43 -2.51 0.65
C VAL A 107 -5.53 -2.26 2.15
N GLY A 108 -5.78 -1.01 2.56
CA GLY A 108 -5.90 -0.68 3.99
C GLY A 108 -7.04 -1.42 4.70
N ALA A 109 -8.20 -1.53 4.06
CA ALA A 109 -9.34 -2.27 4.58
C ALA A 109 -9.03 -3.78 4.71
N THR A 110 -8.45 -4.36 3.66
CA THR A 110 -8.06 -5.78 3.64
C THR A 110 -7.02 -6.07 4.72
N TYR A 111 -5.98 -5.24 4.83
CA TYR A 111 -4.93 -5.42 5.83
C TYR A 111 -5.51 -5.42 7.25
N LYS A 112 -6.39 -4.45 7.55
CA LYS A 112 -7.06 -4.34 8.85
C LYS A 112 -7.90 -5.59 9.16
N GLU A 113 -8.67 -6.08 8.18
CA GLU A 113 -9.46 -7.30 8.33
C GLU A 113 -8.57 -8.49 8.69
N LEU A 114 -7.48 -8.70 7.93
CA LEU A 114 -6.57 -9.82 8.14
C LEU A 114 -5.88 -9.81 9.51
N ILE A 115 -5.40 -8.64 9.98
CA ILE A 115 -4.74 -8.58 11.29
C ILE A 115 -5.72 -8.66 12.47
N SER A 116 -7.00 -8.27 12.28
CA SER A 116 -8.02 -8.35 13.34
C SER A 116 -8.41 -9.78 13.69
N GLY A 117 -8.15 -10.75 12.80
CA GLY A 117 -8.28 -12.18 13.11
C GLY A 117 -7.07 -12.77 13.84
N ILE A 118 -6.01 -11.99 14.06
CA ILE A 118 -4.76 -12.43 14.72
C ILE A 118 -4.67 -11.91 16.17
N ASP A 119 -5.24 -10.74 16.45
CA ASP A 119 -5.34 -10.15 17.81
C ASP A 119 -6.49 -10.78 18.62
#